data_AF-A0A2S9FI10-F1
#
_entry.id   AF-A0A2S9FI10-F1
#
_cell.length_a   1.000
_cell.length_b   1.000
_cell.length_c   1.000
_cell.angle_alpha   90.00
_cell.angle_beta   90.00
_cell.angle_gamma   90.00
#
_symmetry.space_group_name_H-M   'P 1'
#
loop_
_entity.id
_entity.type
_entity.pdbx_description
1 polymer ?
#
loop_
_entity_poly.entity_id
_entity_poly.type
_entity_poly.pdbx_seq_one_letter_code
_entity_poly.pdbx_strand_id
1 'polypeptide(L)'
;RLRPAMAASAARRKYVVNVSAMEGQFSRGYKGPGHPHTNMAKAALNMLTRTSAGEMLEQDGILMTAVDTGWITDERPHPTKLRLADEGFHAPLDLVDGAARVYDPIVRGEAGEDLYGCFLKDYSKANW
;
A
#
# COMPACT_ATOMS: atom_id res chain seq x y z
N ARG A 1 19.89 5.84 3.55
CA ARG A 1 19.76 6.49 4.90
C ARG A 1 18.72 5.77 5.77
N LEU A 2 17.53 5.43 5.26
CA LEU A 2 16.49 4.75 6.05
C LEU A 2 16.89 3.35 6.56
N ARG A 3 17.34 2.45 5.69
CA ARG A 3 17.65 1.05 6.06
C ARG A 3 18.65 0.93 7.23
N PRO A 4 19.83 1.59 7.22
CA PRO A 4 20.74 1.56 8.38
C PRO A 4 20.11 2.09 9.69
N ALA A 5 19.25 3.12 9.61
CA ALA A 5 18.58 3.66 10.78
C ALA A 5 17.56 2.67 11.37
N MET A 6 16.83 1.95 10.50
CA MET A 6 15.90 0.90 10.94
C MET A 6 16.65 -0.32 11.51
N ALA A 7 17.76 -0.71 10.90
CA ALA A 7 18.60 -1.82 11.36
C ALA A 7 19.16 -1.58 12.77
N ALA A 8 19.51 -0.33 13.10
CA ALA A 8 20.00 0.06 14.42
C ALA A 8 18.93 0.04 15.53
N SER A 9 17.64 -0.11 15.20
CA SER A 9 16.57 -0.19 16.19
C SER A 9 16.56 -1.54 16.91
N ALA A 10 16.41 -1.51 18.24
CA ALA A 10 16.29 -2.68 19.11
C ALA A 10 14.90 -3.34 19.06
N ALA A 11 13.94 -2.79 18.30
CA ALA A 11 12.61 -3.39 18.16
C ALA A 11 12.69 -4.80 17.53
N ARG A 12 11.88 -5.73 18.03
CA ARG A 12 11.78 -7.12 17.54
C ARG A 12 11.55 -7.15 16.02
N ARG A 13 10.60 -6.33 15.57
CA ARG A 13 10.28 -6.11 14.16
C ARG A 13 10.27 -4.62 13.86
N LYS A 14 10.58 -4.29 12.61
CA LYS A 14 10.46 -2.94 12.05
C LYS A 14 9.62 -3.02 10.79
N TYR A 15 8.89 -1.96 10.46
CA TYR A 15 7.87 -2.03 9.43
C TYR A 15 8.10 -0.98 8.35
N VAL A 16 8.09 -1.42 7.09
CA VAL A 16 7.96 -0.55 5.91
C VAL A 16 6.64 -0.91 5.24
N VAL A 17 5.68 0.00 5.30
CA VAL A 17 4.39 -0.17 4.61
C VAL A 17 4.35 0.76 3.41
N ASN A 18 4.46 0.18 2.22
CA ASN A 18 4.38 0.91 0.97
C ASN A 18 2.90 1.10 0.59
N VAL A 19 2.42 2.34 0.60
CA VAL A 19 1.05 2.68 0.18
C VAL A 19 0.96 2.52 -1.35
N SER A 20 0.40 1.39 -1.77
CA SER A 20 0.25 1.01 -3.17
C SER A 20 -1.23 1.07 -3.61
N ALA A 21 -1.57 0.46 -4.74
CA ALA A 21 -2.94 0.39 -5.23
C ALA A 21 -3.12 -0.82 -6.18
N MET A 22 -4.37 -1.21 -6.41
CA MET A 22 -4.74 -2.16 -7.48
C MET A 22 -4.30 -1.71 -8.89
N GLU A 23 -4.01 -0.43 -9.08
CA GLU A 23 -3.40 0.11 -10.30
C GLU A 23 -1.96 -0.39 -10.51
N GLY A 24 -1.25 -0.79 -9.45
CA GLY A 24 0.06 -1.40 -9.55
C GLY A 24 0.05 -2.85 -10.03
N GLN A 25 -1.13 -3.47 -10.13
CA GLN A 25 -1.20 -4.88 -10.51
C GLN A 25 -0.87 -5.12 -11.98
N PHE A 26 0.15 -5.94 -12.24
CA PHE A 26 0.54 -6.28 -13.62
C PHE A 26 -0.46 -7.23 -14.28
N SER A 27 -0.97 -8.19 -13.49
CA SER A 27 -1.79 -9.30 -13.99
C SER A 27 -3.31 -9.03 -13.99
N ARG A 28 -3.72 -7.75 -13.91
CA ARG A 28 -5.13 -7.37 -13.84
C ARG A 28 -5.82 -7.50 -15.21
N GLY A 29 -6.96 -8.19 -15.27
CA GLY A 29 -7.64 -8.54 -16.53
C GLY A 29 -8.07 -7.35 -17.40
N TYR A 30 -8.39 -6.20 -16.80
CA TYR A 30 -8.59 -4.95 -17.53
C TYR A 30 -7.78 -3.82 -16.90
N LYS A 31 -7.09 -3.07 -17.75
CA LYS A 31 -6.31 -1.88 -17.37
C LYS A 31 -6.55 -0.80 -18.41
N GLY A 32 -7.35 0.21 -18.05
CA GLY A 32 -7.64 1.34 -18.93
C GLY A 32 -6.46 2.33 -19.03
N PRO A 33 -6.46 3.22 -20.03
CA PRO A 33 -5.42 4.24 -20.22
C PRO A 33 -5.52 5.42 -19.24
N GLY A 34 -6.42 5.37 -18.24
CA GLY A 34 -6.78 6.51 -17.41
C GLY A 34 -5.64 7.09 -16.57
N HIS A 35 -4.72 6.27 -16.06
CA HIS A 35 -3.64 6.71 -15.16
C HIS A 35 -2.31 5.96 -15.40
N PRO A 36 -1.65 6.11 -16.57
CA PRO A 36 -0.47 5.33 -16.91
C PRO A 36 0.70 5.58 -15.94
N HIS A 37 0.87 6.81 -15.45
CA HIS A 37 1.91 7.13 -14.48
C HIS A 37 1.64 6.49 -13.11
N THR A 38 0.38 6.50 -12.64
CA THR A 38 0.03 5.85 -11.37
C THR A 38 0.19 4.34 -11.48
N ASN A 39 -0.26 3.74 -12.58
CA ASN A 39 -0.03 2.33 -12.88
C ASN A 39 1.45 1.97 -12.78
N MET A 40 2.32 2.73 -13.46
CA MET A 40 3.77 2.52 -13.45
C MET A 40 4.37 2.68 -12.05
N ALA A 41 4.05 3.78 -11.35
CA ALA A 41 4.60 4.08 -10.04
C ALA A 41 4.20 3.03 -8.99
N LYS A 42 2.92 2.63 -8.98
CA LYS A 42 2.40 1.62 -8.05
C LYS A 42 2.94 0.23 -8.38
N ALA A 43 3.13 -0.09 -9.67
CA ALA A 43 3.75 -1.36 -10.07
C ALA A 43 5.24 -1.44 -9.68
N ALA A 44 5.98 -0.33 -9.84
CA ALA A 44 7.38 -0.25 -9.39
C ALA A 44 7.48 -0.41 -7.86
N LEU A 45 6.56 0.18 -7.11
CA LEU A 45 6.50 0.06 -5.65
C LEU A 45 6.13 -1.38 -5.20
N ASN A 46 5.22 -2.04 -5.91
CA ASN A 46 4.91 -3.45 -5.71
C ASN A 46 6.15 -4.32 -5.97
N MET A 47 6.89 -4.06 -7.06
CA MET A 47 8.10 -4.81 -7.33
C MET A 47 9.21 -4.58 -6.31
N LEU A 48 9.40 -3.35 -5.84
CA LEU A 48 10.33 -3.07 -4.74
C LEU A 48 10.01 -3.92 -3.50
N THR A 49 8.74 -3.99 -3.13
CA THR A 49 8.29 -4.82 -2.01
C THR A 49 8.56 -6.29 -2.28
N ARG A 50 8.18 -6.79 -3.48
CA ARG A 50 8.31 -8.19 -3.84
C ARG A 50 9.77 -8.68 -3.86
N THR A 51 10.70 -7.85 -4.31
CA THR A 51 12.12 -8.23 -4.42
C THR A 51 12.89 -8.04 -3.12
N SER A 52 12.68 -6.93 -2.43
CA SER A 52 13.52 -6.56 -1.27
C SER A 52 13.04 -7.14 0.05
N ALA A 53 11.76 -7.51 0.19
CA ALA A 53 11.21 -7.88 1.50
C ALA A 53 11.90 -9.07 2.18
N GLY A 54 12.33 -10.08 1.41
CA GLY A 54 13.04 -11.24 1.97
C GLY A 54 14.36 -10.84 2.63
N GLU A 55 15.22 -10.15 1.89
CA GLU A 55 16.51 -9.66 2.39
C GLU A 55 16.33 -8.71 3.60
N MET A 56 15.36 -7.81 3.52
CA MET A 56 15.05 -6.85 4.59
C MET A 56 14.62 -7.55 5.89
N LEU A 57 13.88 -8.66 5.79
CA LEU A 57 13.49 -9.46 6.94
C LEU A 57 14.69 -10.26 7.49
N GLU A 58 15.38 -10.99 6.62
CA GLU A 58 16.46 -11.92 7.02
C GLU A 58 17.65 -11.20 7.65
N GLN A 59 18.05 -10.06 7.09
CA GLN A 59 19.25 -9.34 7.55
C GLN A 59 18.94 -8.34 8.67
N ASP A 60 17.81 -7.64 8.57
CA ASP A 60 17.54 -6.47 9.40
C ASP A 60 16.27 -6.62 10.27
N GLY A 61 15.51 -7.71 10.14
CA GLY A 61 14.24 -7.88 10.87
C GLY A 61 13.17 -6.86 10.44
N ILE A 62 13.22 -6.38 9.20
CA ILE A 62 12.30 -5.40 8.64
C ILE A 62 11.24 -6.09 7.77
N LEU A 63 9.98 -6.01 8.21
CA LEU A 63 8.81 -6.46 7.47
C LEU A 63 8.41 -5.39 6.46
N MET A 64 8.49 -5.73 5.17
CA MET A 64 8.10 -4.82 4.08
C MET A 64 6.86 -5.34 3.37
N THR A 65 5.81 -4.53 3.32
CA THR A 65 4.52 -4.86 2.69
C THR A 65 4.10 -3.76 1.72
N ALA A 66 3.20 -4.10 0.79
CA ALA A 66 2.49 -3.14 -0.05
C ALA A 66 0.99 -3.21 0.28
N VAL A 67 0.33 -2.07 0.42
CA VAL A 67 -1.08 -2.00 0.87
C VAL A 67 -1.90 -1.15 -0.07
N ASP A 68 -3.03 -1.69 -0.54
CA ASP A 68 -4.10 -0.95 -1.21
C ASP A 68 -5.01 -0.28 -0.17
N THR A 69 -5.06 1.05 -0.18
CA THR A 69 -6.00 1.81 0.67
C THR A 69 -7.42 1.75 0.14
N GLY A 70 -7.62 1.32 -1.11
CA GLY A 70 -8.86 1.50 -1.84
C GLY A 70 -9.10 2.96 -2.23
N TRP A 71 -10.31 3.25 -2.69
CA TRP A 71 -10.67 4.59 -3.16
C TRP A 71 -11.18 5.46 -2.00
N ILE A 72 -10.25 6.20 -1.37
CA ILE A 72 -10.51 7.03 -0.19
C ILE A 72 -10.66 8.53 -0.50
N THR A 73 -10.23 8.95 -1.68
CA THR A 73 -10.23 10.36 -2.10
C THR A 73 -10.64 10.51 -3.55
N ASP A 74 -11.48 11.50 -3.85
CA ASP A 74 -11.71 11.92 -5.23
C ASP A 74 -10.49 12.69 -5.77
N GLU A 75 -9.79 12.08 -6.73
CA GLU A 75 -8.57 12.58 -7.37
C GLU A 75 -8.86 13.37 -8.67
N ARG A 76 -10.13 13.55 -9.03
CA ARG A 76 -10.52 14.36 -10.19
C ARG A 76 -10.11 15.83 -9.99
N PRO A 77 -9.96 16.61 -11.08
CA PRO A 77 -9.65 18.03 -11.00
C PRO A 77 -10.58 18.78 -10.05
N HIS A 78 -10.04 19.73 -9.29
CA HIS A 78 -10.75 20.41 -8.20
C HIS A 78 -12.14 20.96 -8.59
N PRO A 79 -12.34 21.62 -9.75
CA PRO A 79 -13.67 22.09 -10.14
C PRO A 79 -14.67 20.95 -10.35
N THR A 80 -14.24 19.86 -10.98
CA THR A 80 -15.06 18.66 -11.22
C THR A 80 -15.41 17.97 -9.91
N LYS A 81 -14.43 17.85 -9.00
CA LYS A 81 -14.61 17.28 -7.67
C LYS A 81 -15.67 18.06 -6.87
N LEU A 82 -15.59 19.39 -6.84
CA LEU A 82 -16.56 20.23 -6.12
C LEU A 82 -17.97 20.05 -6.66
N ARG A 83 -18.15 20.16 -7.99
CA ARG A 83 -19.46 19.97 -8.63
C ARG A 83 -20.07 18.61 -8.29
N LEU A 84 -19.27 17.54 -8.37
CA LEU A 84 -19.75 16.19 -8.09
C LEU A 84 -20.06 16.01 -6.60
N ALA A 85 -19.29 16.62 -5.70
CA ALA A 85 -19.58 16.63 -4.28
C ALA A 85 -20.92 17.34 -3.99
N ASP A 86 -21.21 18.47 -4.64
CA ASP A 86 -22.50 19.15 -4.54
C ASP A 86 -23.66 18.30 -5.08
N GLU A 87 -23.39 17.43 -6.06
CA GLU A 87 -24.32 16.42 -6.58
C GLU A 87 -24.41 15.16 -5.68
N GLY A 88 -23.73 15.15 -4.52
CA GLY A 88 -23.77 14.09 -3.53
C GLY A 88 -22.74 12.98 -3.70
N PHE A 89 -21.81 13.10 -4.66
CA PHE A 89 -20.75 12.13 -4.84
C PHE A 89 -19.76 12.15 -3.66
N HIS A 90 -19.38 10.97 -3.20
CA HIS A 90 -18.27 10.75 -2.27
C HIS A 90 -17.53 9.47 -2.64
N ALA A 91 -16.27 9.38 -2.25
CA ALA A 91 -15.50 8.16 -2.39
C ALA A 91 -16.13 7.05 -1.52
N PRO A 92 -16.06 5.77 -1.94
CA PRO A 92 -16.73 4.67 -1.24
C PRO A 92 -16.10 4.31 0.11
N LEU A 93 -14.86 4.74 0.36
CA LEU A 93 -14.14 4.57 1.62
C LEU A 93 -13.72 5.94 2.14
N ASP A 94 -13.52 6.04 3.45
CA ASP A 94 -13.04 7.26 4.08
C ASP A 94 -11.53 7.22 4.41
N LEU A 95 -11.02 8.32 4.97
CA LEU A 95 -9.61 8.42 5.37
C LEU A 95 -9.25 7.49 6.55
N VAL A 96 -10.23 7.17 7.40
CA VAL A 96 -10.06 6.27 8.54
C VAL A 96 -9.91 4.84 8.04
N ASP A 97 -10.73 4.41 7.08
CA ASP A 97 -10.62 3.13 6.38
C ASP A 97 -9.24 2.99 5.71
N GLY A 98 -8.80 4.03 5.01
CA GLY A 98 -7.49 4.06 4.37
C GLY A 98 -6.34 3.91 5.38
N ALA A 99 -6.39 4.67 6.48
CA ALA A 99 -5.39 4.61 7.54
C ALA A 99 -5.38 3.25 8.24
N ALA A 100 -6.55 2.67 8.52
CA ALA A 100 -6.68 1.36 9.15
C ALA A 100 -6.02 0.25 8.29
N ARG A 101 -6.22 0.30 6.98
CA ARG A 101 -5.58 -0.65 6.05
C ARG A 101 -4.05 -0.55 6.06
N VAL A 102 -3.51 0.68 6.08
CA VAL A 102 -2.05 0.91 6.16
C VAL A 102 -1.49 0.44 7.50
N TYR A 103 -2.26 0.58 8.58
CA TYR A 103 -1.83 0.20 9.92
C TYR A 103 -1.94 -1.30 10.22
N ASP A 104 -2.88 -2.02 9.59
CA ASP A 104 -3.12 -3.46 9.76
C ASP A 104 -1.87 -4.36 9.81
N PRO A 105 -0.93 -4.30 8.83
CA PRO A 105 0.25 -5.16 8.86
C PRO A 105 1.15 -4.93 10.08
N ILE A 106 1.11 -3.74 10.69
CA ILE A 106 1.83 -3.44 11.93
C ILE A 106 1.12 -4.12 13.09
N VAL A 107 -0.20 -3.94 13.22
CA VAL A 107 -1.01 -4.55 14.29
C VAL A 107 -0.89 -6.07 14.28
N ARG A 108 -1.01 -6.70 13.11
CA ARG A 108 -0.85 -8.15 12.94
C ARG A 108 0.57 -8.60 13.26
N GLY A 109 1.56 -7.83 12.84
CA GLY A 109 2.96 -8.06 13.17
C GLY A 109 3.20 -8.07 14.67
N GLU A 110 2.70 -7.08 15.41
CA GLU A 110 2.81 -6.99 16.87
C GLU A 110 2.03 -8.12 17.57
N ALA A 111 0.96 -8.63 16.96
CA ALA A 111 0.23 -9.81 17.41
C ALA A 111 0.91 -11.15 17.06
N GLY A 112 2.06 -11.14 16.39
CA GLY A 112 2.86 -12.32 16.08
C GLY A 112 2.73 -12.85 14.64
N GLU A 113 1.98 -12.17 13.77
CA GLU A 113 1.88 -12.53 12.35
C GLU A 113 2.79 -11.66 11.49
N ASP A 114 3.92 -12.21 11.08
CA ASP A 114 4.90 -11.52 10.24
C ASP A 114 4.43 -11.50 8.77
N LEU A 115 3.81 -10.39 8.35
CA LEU A 115 3.49 -10.11 6.96
C LEU A 115 4.65 -9.41 6.26
N TYR A 116 5.15 -9.98 5.17
CA TYR A 116 6.22 -9.40 4.36
C TYR A 116 6.13 -9.93 2.92
N GLY A 117 6.67 -9.17 1.96
CA GLY A 117 6.76 -9.61 0.57
C GLY A 117 5.39 -9.92 -0.03
N CYS A 118 4.37 -9.20 0.39
CA CYS A 118 3.00 -9.37 -0.09
C CYS A 118 2.34 -8.03 -0.39
N PHE A 119 1.36 -8.09 -1.28
CA PHE A 119 0.40 -7.02 -1.53
C PHE A 119 -0.89 -7.33 -0.77
N LEU A 120 -1.36 -6.38 0.03
CA LEU A 120 -2.58 -6.50 0.82
C LEU A 120 -3.69 -5.66 0.21
N LYS A 121 -4.84 -6.30 0.00
CA LYS A 121 -6.10 -5.68 -0.43
C LYS A 121 -7.20 -6.19 0.50
N ASP A 122 -7.96 -5.26 1.07
CA ASP A 122 -9.04 -5.60 2.02
C ASP A 122 -8.53 -6.54 3.13
N TYR A 123 -7.41 -6.17 3.76
CA TYR A 123 -6.76 -6.92 4.86
C TYR A 123 -6.24 -8.32 4.50
N SER A 124 -6.31 -8.70 3.22
CA SER A 124 -5.96 -10.03 2.72
C SER A 124 -4.85 -9.97 1.67
N LYS A 125 -4.02 -11.02 1.61
CA LYS A 125 -3.00 -11.14 0.56
C LYS A 125 -3.70 -11.23 -0.81
N ALA A 126 -3.23 -10.43 -1.75
CA ALA A 126 -3.72 -10.38 -3.12
C ALA A 126 -2.58 -10.61 -4.11
N ASN A 127 -2.96 -10.89 -5.37
CA ASN A 127 -2.00 -11.04 -6.45
C ASN A 127 -1.24 -9.73 -6.72
N TRP A 128 -0.04 -9.87 -7.28
CA TRP A 128 0.81 -8.76 -7.67
C TRP A 128 0.36 -8.03 -8.93
#